data_AF-A0A093GZ55-F1
#
_entry.id   AF-A0A093GZ55-F1
#
_cell.length_a   1.000
_cell.length_b   1.000
_cell.length_c   1.000
_cell.angle_alpha   90.00
_cell.angle_beta   90.00
_cell.angle_gamma   90.00
#
_symmetry.space_group_name_H-M   'P 1'
#
loop_
_entity.id
_entity.type
_entity.pdbx_description
1 polymer ?
#
loop_
_entity_poly.entity_id
_entity_poly.type
_entity_poly.pdbx_seq_one_letter_code
_entity_poly.pdbx_strand_id
1 'polypeptide(L)'
;WVQGFSNKNFGFINNQTACYPCGNYILFLDIETKKTTVLQCQTGQVGAFAANGNAQVLAFSDRKLNPIIYIYAFPELSKLTELKGNAQLDYSLLAFSFTGPYLASYSSIPEFILSVWNWQENTLLCSESQPGVAVTSLSFNPMNWQQLCSVNESSVIVWCIERNNDEHHLKLNPVELPDVEGSVSPHKDLFFPVSHSEDSYYGPDLPVSAIAGLV
;
A
#
# COMPACT_ATOMS: atom_id res chain seq x y z
N TRP A 1 -23.79 -6.99 -22.11
CA TRP A 1 -23.96 -5.63 -21.53
C TRP A 1 -23.31 -5.68 -20.16
N VAL A 2 -22.26 -4.89 -19.92
CA VAL A 2 -21.55 -4.84 -18.62
C VAL A 2 -21.82 -3.46 -18.05
N GLN A 3 -22.74 -3.37 -17.10
CA GLN A 3 -23.04 -2.14 -16.38
C GLN A 3 -23.12 -2.45 -14.89
N GLY A 4 -22.39 -1.69 -14.09
CA GLY A 4 -22.35 -1.83 -12.64
C GLY A 4 -21.19 -1.04 -12.06
N PHE A 5 -21.43 -0.35 -10.95
CA PHE A 5 -20.43 0.41 -10.23
C PHE A 5 -20.09 -0.31 -8.93
N SER A 6 -18.81 -0.55 -8.70
CA SER A 6 -18.31 -0.99 -7.39
C SER A 6 -18.09 0.25 -6.52
N ASN A 7 -18.66 0.29 -5.32
CA ASN A 7 -18.45 1.38 -4.35
C ASN A 7 -16.98 1.53 -3.88
N LYS A 8 -16.07 0.68 -4.37
CA LYS A 8 -14.66 0.68 -4.04
C LYS A 8 -13.82 0.44 -5.31
N ASN A 9 -12.69 1.12 -5.41
CA ASN A 9 -11.60 0.87 -6.37
C ASN A 9 -11.81 1.41 -7.80
N PHE A 10 -12.14 2.69 -7.97
CA PHE A 10 -11.94 3.38 -9.25
C PHE A 10 -10.67 4.22 -9.21
N GLY A 11 -10.04 4.44 -10.37
CA GLY A 11 -8.87 5.29 -10.51
C GLY A 11 -8.84 5.99 -11.86
N PHE A 12 -8.03 7.03 -11.97
CA PHE A 12 -7.76 7.70 -13.24
C PHE A 12 -6.51 7.09 -13.88
N ILE A 13 -6.64 6.59 -15.11
CA ILE A 13 -5.50 6.04 -15.88
C ILE A 13 -4.79 7.13 -16.69
N ASN A 14 -5.46 8.27 -16.88
CA ASN A 14 -4.94 9.54 -17.39
C ASN A 14 -5.92 10.66 -17.01
N ASN A 15 -5.72 11.87 -17.53
CA ASN A 15 -6.54 13.04 -17.18
C ASN A 15 -8.00 12.98 -17.69
N GLN A 16 -8.31 12.11 -18.65
CA GLN A 16 -9.62 12.05 -19.32
C GLN A 16 -10.36 10.72 -19.09
N THR A 17 -9.67 9.67 -18.69
CA THR A 17 -10.18 8.30 -18.63
C THR A 17 -10.16 7.79 -17.20
N ALA A 18 -11.35 7.49 -16.67
CA ALA A 18 -11.52 6.78 -15.42
C ALA A 18 -11.60 5.27 -15.69
N CYS A 19 -11.10 4.46 -14.77
CA CYS A 19 -11.12 3.02 -14.87
C CYS A 19 -11.53 2.35 -13.55
N TYR A 20 -12.30 1.28 -13.65
CA TYR A 20 -12.83 0.57 -12.48
C TYR A 20 -13.21 -0.88 -12.82
N PRO A 21 -13.10 -1.81 -11.85
CA PRO A 21 -13.53 -3.19 -12.03
C PRO A 21 -15.06 -3.33 -11.93
N CYS A 22 -15.62 -4.20 -12.77
CA CYS A 22 -17.02 -4.60 -12.79
C CYS A 22 -17.12 -6.10 -13.12
N GLY A 23 -17.28 -6.93 -12.09
CA GLY A 23 -17.29 -8.39 -12.26
C GLY A 23 -15.96 -8.93 -12.75
N ASN A 24 -15.95 -9.55 -13.93
CA ASN A 24 -14.77 -10.06 -14.63
C ASN A 24 -14.19 -9.07 -15.66
N TYR A 25 -14.67 -7.84 -15.69
CA TYR A 25 -14.20 -6.80 -16.60
C TYR A 25 -13.62 -5.61 -15.82
N ILE A 26 -12.73 -4.88 -16.48
CA ILE A 26 -12.31 -3.54 -16.10
C ILE A 26 -12.82 -2.60 -17.18
N LEU A 27 -13.61 -1.62 -16.78
CA LEU A 27 -14.19 -0.63 -17.66
C LEU A 27 -13.30 0.60 -17.66
N PHE A 28 -13.10 1.19 -18.83
CA PHE A 28 -12.38 2.45 -19.04
C PHE A 28 -13.36 3.44 -19.67
N LEU A 29 -13.77 4.45 -18.90
CA LEU A 29 -14.72 5.47 -19.32
C LEU A 29 -13.97 6.75 -19.63
N ASP A 30 -13.97 7.13 -20.91
CA ASP A 30 -13.57 8.47 -21.33
C ASP A 30 -14.66 9.47 -20.94
N ILE A 31 -14.30 10.43 -20.10
CA ILE A 31 -15.26 11.34 -19.46
C ILE A 31 -15.82 12.36 -20.45
N GLU A 32 -15.05 12.73 -21.46
CA GLU A 32 -15.43 13.73 -22.45
C GLU A 32 -16.33 13.12 -23.53
N THR A 33 -15.87 12.05 -24.16
CA THR A 33 -16.56 11.37 -25.27
C THR A 33 -17.65 10.41 -24.81
N LYS A 34 -17.67 10.05 -23.52
CA LYS A 34 -18.53 9.01 -22.92
C LYS A 34 -18.33 7.63 -23.53
N LYS A 35 -17.26 7.40 -24.29
CA LYS A 35 -16.92 6.10 -24.84
C LYS A 35 -16.36 5.22 -23.72
N THR A 36 -16.76 3.95 -23.75
CA THR A 36 -16.25 2.94 -22.81
C THR A 36 -15.49 1.87 -23.57
N THR A 37 -14.25 1.60 -23.15
CA THR A 37 -13.51 0.40 -23.57
C THR A 37 -13.43 -0.58 -22.39
N VAL A 38 -13.16 -1.85 -22.68
CA VAL A 38 -13.21 -2.91 -21.67
C VAL A 38 -11.98 -3.80 -21.78
N LEU A 39 -11.45 -4.21 -20.63
CA LEU A 39 -10.47 -5.28 -20.50
C LEU A 39 -11.11 -6.43 -19.74
N GLN A 40 -11.05 -7.65 -20.29
CA GLN A 40 -11.60 -8.84 -19.64
C GLN A 40 -10.53 -9.60 -18.88
N CYS A 41 -10.80 -9.90 -17.61
CA CYS A 41 -10.07 -10.90 -16.85
C CYS A 41 -10.51 -12.29 -17.32
N GLN A 42 -9.60 -13.03 -17.97
CA GLN A 42 -9.90 -14.33 -18.56
C GLN A 42 -10.14 -15.43 -17.52
N THR A 43 -9.59 -15.26 -16.32
CA THR A 43 -9.58 -16.26 -15.27
C THR A 43 -10.74 -16.15 -14.28
N GLY A 44 -11.56 -15.10 -14.38
CA GLY A 44 -12.75 -14.94 -13.55
C GLY A 44 -12.94 -13.51 -13.05
N GLN A 45 -13.44 -13.38 -11.81
CA GLN A 45 -13.67 -12.08 -11.18
C GLN A 45 -12.35 -11.32 -10.98
N VAL A 46 -12.40 -10.00 -11.18
CA VAL A 46 -11.30 -9.10 -10.81
C VAL A 46 -11.27 -8.97 -9.29
N GLY A 47 -10.12 -9.25 -8.68
CA GLY A 47 -9.84 -9.07 -7.25
C GLY A 47 -9.48 -7.61 -6.93
N ALA A 48 -8.38 -7.40 -6.22
CA ALA A 48 -7.81 -6.06 -6.02
C ALA A 48 -7.43 -5.37 -7.33
N PHE A 49 -7.52 -4.05 -7.34
CA PHE A 49 -7.31 -3.19 -8.50
C PHE A 49 -6.59 -1.90 -8.09
N ALA A 50 -5.68 -1.42 -8.94
CA ALA A 50 -5.03 -0.13 -8.82
C ALA A 50 -4.71 0.45 -10.21
N ALA A 51 -4.65 1.78 -10.30
CA ALA A 51 -4.26 2.50 -11.51
C ALA A 51 -3.19 3.53 -11.20
N ASN A 52 -2.25 3.73 -12.13
CA ASN A 52 -1.25 4.78 -12.07
C ASN A 52 -1.38 5.67 -13.31
N GLY A 53 -1.90 6.88 -13.12
CA GLY A 53 -2.09 7.85 -14.19
C GLY A 53 -0.81 8.44 -14.76
N ASN A 54 0.29 8.47 -13.99
CA ASN A 54 1.58 9.01 -14.44
C ASN A 54 2.25 8.08 -15.45
N ALA A 55 2.24 6.77 -15.15
CA ALA A 55 2.82 5.75 -16.01
C ALA A 55 1.82 5.16 -17.01
N GLN A 56 0.53 5.54 -16.92
CA GLN A 56 -0.57 5.00 -17.72
C GLN A 56 -0.64 3.46 -17.67
N VAL A 57 -0.44 2.90 -16.48
CA VAL A 57 -0.52 1.46 -16.22
C VAL A 57 -1.59 1.14 -15.19
N LEU A 58 -2.20 -0.03 -15.31
CA LEU A 58 -3.11 -0.57 -14.32
C LEU A 58 -2.59 -1.91 -13.81
N ALA A 59 -2.91 -2.21 -12.56
CA ALA A 59 -2.68 -3.50 -11.93
C ALA A 59 -4.01 -4.06 -11.43
N PHE A 60 -4.22 -5.35 -11.64
CA PHE A 60 -5.35 -6.05 -11.04
C PHE A 60 -5.00 -7.51 -10.78
N SER A 61 -5.63 -8.09 -9.77
CA SER A 61 -5.51 -9.53 -9.48
C SER A 61 -6.71 -10.29 -10.02
N ASP A 62 -6.54 -11.57 -10.29
CA ASP A 62 -7.68 -12.48 -10.43
C ASP A 62 -8.08 -13.10 -9.09
N ARG A 63 -9.31 -13.64 -9.02
CA ARG A 63 -9.81 -14.41 -7.87
C ARG A 63 -9.90 -15.89 -8.21
N LYS A 64 -8.83 -16.61 -7.88
CA LYS A 64 -8.71 -18.06 -8.05
C LYS A 64 -7.70 -18.61 -7.04
N LEU A 65 -7.55 -19.92 -6.99
CA LEU A 65 -6.46 -20.54 -6.26
C LEU A 65 -5.11 -20.10 -6.86
N ASN A 66 -4.20 -19.61 -6.02
CA ASN A 66 -2.92 -19.00 -6.39
C ASN A 66 -3.14 -17.83 -7.38
N PRO A 67 -3.76 -16.73 -6.93
CA PRO A 67 -4.06 -15.60 -7.77
C PRO A 67 -2.78 -14.94 -8.31
N ILE A 68 -2.90 -14.31 -9.47
CA ILE A 68 -1.83 -13.61 -10.17
C ILE A 68 -2.20 -12.13 -10.25
N ILE A 69 -1.21 -11.25 -10.06
CA ILE A 69 -1.38 -9.82 -10.31
C ILE A 69 -0.92 -9.55 -11.76
N TYR A 70 -1.83 -9.02 -12.56
CA TYR A 70 -1.61 -8.63 -13.94
C TYR A 70 -1.36 -7.13 -14.03
N ILE A 71 -0.37 -6.74 -14.82
CA ILE A 71 -0.09 -5.32 -15.10
C ILE A 71 -0.23 -5.08 -16.60
N TYR A 72 -1.02 -4.07 -16.95
CA TYR A 72 -1.37 -3.72 -18.32
C TYR A 72 -1.02 -2.27 -18.61
N ALA A 73 -0.62 -1.99 -19.85
CA ALA A 73 -0.46 -0.64 -20.37
C ALA A 73 -1.78 -0.12 -20.96
N PHE A 74 -2.00 1.18 -20.81
CA PHE A 74 -3.08 1.92 -21.45
C PHE A 74 -2.46 2.96 -22.40
N PRO A 75 -3.03 3.21 -23.59
CA PRO A 75 -4.35 2.78 -24.09
C PRO A 75 -4.40 1.43 -24.81
N GLU A 76 -3.26 0.79 -25.09
CA GLU A 76 -3.20 -0.41 -25.94
C GLU A 76 -3.86 -1.64 -25.29
N LEU A 77 -4.06 -1.61 -23.96
CA LEU A 77 -4.53 -2.75 -23.16
C LEU A 77 -3.65 -3.99 -23.39
N SER A 78 -2.35 -3.76 -23.54
CA SER A 78 -1.35 -4.82 -23.66
C SER A 78 -0.83 -5.23 -22.30
N LYS A 79 -0.66 -6.54 -22.10
CA LYS A 79 -0.11 -7.09 -20.85
C LYS A 79 1.39 -6.82 -20.80
N LEU A 80 1.85 -6.14 -19.75
CA LEU A 80 3.27 -5.86 -19.51
C LEU A 80 3.94 -6.99 -18.72
N THR A 81 3.33 -7.42 -17.61
CA THR A 81 3.90 -8.45 -16.73
C THR A 81 2.84 -9.17 -15.90
N GLU A 82 3.26 -10.27 -15.27
CA GLU A 82 2.50 -11.07 -14.31
C GLU A 82 3.34 -11.28 -13.04
N LEU A 83 2.86 -10.76 -11.91
CA LEU A 83 3.52 -10.95 -10.62
C LEU A 83 2.85 -12.12 -9.89
N LYS A 84 3.66 -13.09 -9.51
CA LYS A 84 3.23 -14.31 -8.80
C LYS A 84 3.78 -14.25 -7.37
N GLY A 85 2.90 -14.07 -6.41
CA GLY A 85 3.26 -14.10 -4.99
C GLY A 85 2.77 -15.35 -4.28
N ASN A 86 2.83 -15.27 -2.95
CA ASN A 86 2.50 -16.38 -2.06
C ASN A 86 1.03 -16.36 -1.59
N ALA A 87 0.20 -15.47 -2.13
CA ALA A 87 -1.23 -15.44 -1.82
C ALA A 87 -1.90 -16.72 -2.33
N GLN A 88 -2.80 -17.32 -1.55
CA GLN A 88 -3.49 -18.54 -1.97
C GLN A 88 -4.86 -18.30 -2.58
N LEU A 89 -5.60 -17.28 -2.12
CA LEU A 89 -7.01 -17.12 -2.50
C LEU A 89 -7.33 -15.76 -3.13
N ASP A 90 -6.80 -14.67 -2.58
CA ASP A 90 -7.16 -13.33 -3.05
C ASP A 90 -6.11 -12.29 -2.66
N TYR A 91 -6.06 -11.21 -3.43
CA TYR A 91 -5.43 -9.96 -3.02
C TYR A 91 -6.53 -8.96 -2.68
N SER A 92 -6.44 -8.34 -1.51
CA SER A 92 -7.45 -7.37 -1.06
C SER A 92 -7.12 -5.95 -1.51
N LEU A 93 -5.83 -5.59 -1.60
CA LEU A 93 -5.37 -4.25 -1.93
C LEU A 93 -4.17 -4.27 -2.88
N LEU A 94 -4.13 -3.28 -3.76
CA LEU A 94 -2.99 -2.95 -4.61
C LEU A 94 -2.77 -1.44 -4.55
N ALA A 95 -1.52 -1.00 -4.58
CA ALA A 95 -1.16 0.40 -4.64
C ALA A 95 0.12 0.59 -5.45
N PHE A 96 0.12 1.52 -6.41
CA PHE A 96 1.33 1.90 -7.12
C PHE A 96 2.11 2.96 -6.34
N SER A 97 3.44 2.96 -6.47
CA SER A 97 4.22 4.12 -6.09
C SER A 97 3.93 5.30 -7.02
N PHE A 98 4.04 6.52 -6.48
CA PHE A 98 3.84 7.73 -7.27
C PHE A 98 4.93 7.90 -8.35
N THR A 99 6.17 7.57 -7.98
CA THR A 99 7.34 7.53 -8.85
C THR A 99 7.94 6.12 -8.87
N GLY A 100 8.48 5.73 -10.03
CA GLY A 100 9.19 4.47 -10.19
C GLY A 100 8.30 3.23 -10.42
N PRO A 101 8.94 2.06 -10.61
CA PRO A 101 8.27 0.84 -11.00
C PRO A 101 7.86 -0.02 -9.80
N TYR A 102 7.31 0.58 -8.74
CA TYR A 102 6.97 -0.15 -7.53
C TYR A 102 5.47 -0.35 -7.37
N LEU A 103 5.10 -1.54 -6.92
CA LEU A 103 3.74 -1.93 -6.59
C LEU A 103 3.76 -2.55 -5.20
N ALA A 104 2.82 -2.14 -4.34
CA ALA A 104 2.54 -2.82 -3.10
C ALA A 104 1.24 -3.63 -3.26
N SER A 105 1.23 -4.83 -2.71
CA SER A 105 0.06 -5.70 -2.68
C SER A 105 -0.18 -6.19 -1.27
N TYR A 106 -1.45 -6.33 -0.89
CA TYR A 106 -1.85 -6.98 0.35
C TYR A 106 -2.71 -8.20 0.03
N SER A 107 -2.30 -9.36 0.54
CA SER A 107 -3.03 -10.62 0.38
C SER A 107 -4.12 -10.75 1.44
N SER A 108 -5.16 -11.52 1.11
CA SER A 108 -6.27 -11.80 2.02
C SER A 108 -5.98 -13.06 2.87
N ILE A 109 -7.05 -13.66 3.39
CA ILE A 109 -7.01 -14.92 4.13
C ILE A 109 -6.44 -16.02 3.21
N PRO A 110 -5.57 -16.91 3.74
CA PRO A 110 -5.08 -16.99 5.11
C PRO A 110 -3.78 -16.22 5.39
N GLU A 111 -3.15 -15.60 4.39
CA GLU A 111 -1.77 -15.12 4.50
C GLU A 111 -1.59 -13.76 5.19
N PHE A 112 -2.47 -12.79 4.89
CA PHE A 112 -2.35 -11.40 5.38
C PHE A 112 -0.95 -10.79 5.18
N ILE A 113 -0.35 -11.06 4.02
CA ILE A 113 1.01 -10.60 3.67
C ILE A 113 0.93 -9.29 2.90
N LEU A 114 1.68 -8.29 3.39
CA LEU A 114 2.10 -7.12 2.63
C LEU A 114 3.32 -7.50 1.79
N SER A 115 3.32 -7.18 0.51
CA SER A 115 4.45 -7.42 -0.40
C SER A 115 4.74 -6.19 -1.25
N VAL A 116 6.01 -5.91 -1.47
CA VAL A 116 6.48 -4.82 -2.34
C VAL A 116 7.26 -5.40 -3.51
N TRP A 117 6.91 -4.97 -4.70
CA TRP A 117 7.40 -5.49 -5.97
C TRP A 117 8.10 -4.40 -6.77
N ASN A 118 9.18 -4.75 -7.47
CA ASN A 118 9.57 -4.04 -8.68
C ASN A 118 8.87 -4.73 -9.86
N TRP A 119 7.83 -4.09 -10.39
CA TRP A 119 7.01 -4.73 -11.40
C TRP A 119 7.64 -4.72 -12.80
N GLN A 120 8.55 -3.80 -13.10
CA GLN A 120 9.27 -3.81 -14.37
C GLN A 120 10.29 -4.95 -14.44
N GLU A 121 10.96 -5.22 -13.32
CA GLU A 121 11.94 -6.30 -13.21
C GLU A 121 11.32 -7.65 -12.87
N ASN A 122 10.02 -7.67 -12.55
CA ASN A 122 9.29 -8.85 -12.08
C ASN A 122 9.91 -9.49 -10.83
N THR A 123 10.30 -8.65 -9.86
CA THR A 123 11.01 -9.07 -8.65
C THR A 123 10.21 -8.70 -7.40
N LEU A 124 10.04 -9.66 -6.50
CA LEU A 124 9.56 -9.41 -5.13
C LEU A 124 10.72 -8.81 -4.32
N LEU A 125 10.58 -7.57 -3.85
CA LEU A 125 11.63 -6.91 -3.07
C LEU A 125 11.59 -7.38 -1.61
N CYS A 126 10.42 -7.30 -1.00
CA CYS A 126 10.23 -7.66 0.41
C CYS A 126 8.78 -8.00 0.70
N SER A 127 8.55 -8.73 1.78
CA SER A 127 7.22 -9.09 2.25
C SER A 127 7.18 -9.25 3.76
N GLU A 128 6.07 -8.84 4.38
CA GLU A 128 5.83 -8.98 5.81
C GLU A 128 4.44 -9.61 6.04
N SER A 129 4.38 -10.67 6.85
CA SER A 129 3.11 -11.31 7.22
C SER A 129 2.52 -10.64 8.46
N GLN A 130 1.23 -10.34 8.41
CA GLN A 130 0.47 -9.79 9.54
C GLN A 130 -0.78 -10.62 9.82
N PRO A 131 -0.64 -11.84 10.37
CA PRO A 131 -1.77 -12.75 10.56
C PRO A 131 -2.92 -12.09 11.34
N GLY A 132 -4.12 -12.12 10.77
CA GLY A 132 -5.34 -11.59 11.41
C GLY A 132 -5.51 -10.07 11.32
N VAL A 133 -4.61 -9.34 10.66
CA VAL A 133 -4.77 -7.89 10.45
C VAL A 133 -5.55 -7.63 9.16
N ALA A 134 -6.72 -7.01 9.26
CA ALA A 134 -7.49 -6.59 8.10
C ALA A 134 -7.11 -5.16 7.68
N VAL A 135 -6.22 -5.03 6.70
CA VAL A 135 -5.88 -3.72 6.13
C VAL A 135 -7.00 -3.24 5.21
N THR A 136 -7.44 -2.01 5.41
CA THR A 136 -8.53 -1.36 4.67
C THR A 136 -8.03 -0.40 3.59
N SER A 137 -6.82 0.15 3.74
CA SER A 137 -6.19 1.06 2.79
C SER A 137 -4.67 0.89 2.76
N LEU A 138 -4.08 1.10 1.59
CA LEU A 138 -2.64 0.97 1.32
C LEU A 138 -2.20 2.11 0.38
N SER A 139 -1.14 2.83 0.72
CA SER A 139 -0.61 3.91 -0.13
C SER A 139 0.89 4.09 0.06
N PHE A 140 1.61 4.42 -1.00
CA PHE A 140 3.01 4.86 -0.89
C PHE A 140 3.09 6.32 -0.44
N ASN A 141 4.21 6.69 0.18
CA ASN A 141 4.62 8.08 0.29
C ASN A 141 4.98 8.58 -1.13
N PRO A 142 4.33 9.64 -1.64
CA PRO A 142 4.54 10.11 -3.00
C PRO A 142 5.96 10.68 -3.24
N MET A 143 6.66 11.09 -2.18
CA MET A 143 8.02 11.63 -2.28
C MET A 143 9.10 10.58 -2.07
N ASN A 144 8.78 9.46 -1.42
CA ASN A 144 9.74 8.41 -1.11
C ASN A 144 9.08 7.03 -1.19
N TRP A 145 9.35 6.29 -2.25
CA TRP A 145 8.80 4.94 -2.44
C TRP A 145 9.22 3.95 -1.34
N GLN A 146 10.32 4.21 -0.63
CA GLN A 146 10.77 3.39 0.50
C GLN A 146 9.89 3.58 1.74
N GLN A 147 8.87 4.41 1.68
CA GLN A 147 7.89 4.57 2.74
C GLN A 147 6.50 4.29 2.18
N LEU A 148 5.74 3.47 2.89
CA LEU A 148 4.34 3.23 2.58
C LEU A 148 3.52 3.16 3.86
N CYS A 149 2.22 3.40 3.74
CA CYS A 149 1.28 3.43 4.84
C CYS A 149 0.21 2.37 4.62
N SER A 150 -0.10 1.61 5.66
CA SER A 150 -1.27 0.74 5.72
C SER A 150 -2.19 1.18 6.85
N VAL A 151 -3.49 1.19 6.59
CA VAL A 151 -4.51 1.56 7.57
C VAL A 151 -5.39 0.35 7.84
N ASN A 152 -5.67 0.10 9.11
CA ASN A 152 -6.71 -0.85 9.54
C ASN A 152 -7.78 -0.08 10.36
N GLU A 153 -8.73 -0.78 10.96
CA GLU A 153 -9.85 -0.14 11.67
C GLU A 153 -9.42 0.70 12.89
N SER A 154 -8.27 0.41 13.49
CA SER A 154 -7.85 1.00 14.76
C SER A 154 -6.47 1.66 14.76
N SER A 155 -5.70 1.54 13.67
CA SER A 155 -4.32 2.00 13.62
C SER A 155 -3.87 2.37 12.21
N VAL A 156 -2.89 3.27 12.17
CA VAL A 156 -2.14 3.63 10.98
C VAL A 156 -0.70 3.16 11.19
N ILE A 157 -0.18 2.42 10.22
CA ILE A 157 1.16 1.84 10.27
C ILE A 157 1.97 2.43 9.13
N VAL A 158 3.11 3.04 9.46
CA VAL A 158 4.09 3.49 8.49
C VAL A 158 5.18 2.43 8.37
N TRP A 159 5.37 1.95 7.16
CA TRP A 159 6.38 0.97 6.81
C TRP A 159 7.56 1.67 6.17
N CYS A 160 8.76 1.32 6.63
CA CYS A 160 10.01 1.72 6.01
C CYS A 160 10.64 0.51 5.31
N ILE A 161 10.93 0.66 4.03
CA ILE A 161 11.65 -0.32 3.23
C ILE A 161 13.13 0.02 3.34
N GLU A 162 13.84 -0.73 4.18
CA GLU A 162 15.29 -0.63 4.29
C GLU A 162 15.93 -1.45 3.16
N ARG A 163 16.92 -0.88 2.47
CA ARG A 163 17.66 -1.54 1.39
C ARG A 163 19.11 -1.75 1.81
N ASN A 164 19.59 -2.98 1.73
CA ASN A 164 20.99 -3.35 1.90
C ASN A 164 21.47 -4.09 0.63
N ASN A 165 22.19 -3.39 -0.25
CA ASN A 165 22.54 -3.86 -1.59
C ASN A 165 21.29 -4.28 -2.41
N ASP A 166 21.07 -5.58 -2.57
CA ASP A 166 19.94 -6.15 -3.30
C ASP A 166 18.83 -6.67 -2.36
N GLU A 167 19.10 -6.77 -1.06
CA GLU A 167 18.13 -7.19 -0.06
C GLU A 167 17.28 -6.01 0.43
N HIS A 168 15.97 -6.25 0.58
CA HIS A 168 15.03 -5.27 1.10
C HIS A 168 14.27 -5.87 2.29
N HIS A 169 14.07 -5.07 3.34
CA HIS A 169 13.33 -5.48 4.53
C HIS A 169 12.28 -4.44 4.90
N LEU A 170 11.11 -4.90 5.33
CA LEU A 170 10.07 -4.04 5.86
C LEU A 170 10.28 -3.85 7.35
N LYS A 171 10.39 -2.59 7.76
CA LYS A 171 10.42 -2.19 9.17
C LYS A 171 9.13 -1.46 9.51
N LEU A 172 8.46 -1.96 10.55
CA LEU A 172 7.21 -1.42 11.06
C LEU A 172 7.48 -0.24 12.01
N ASN A 173 6.88 0.92 11.72
CA ASN A 173 6.79 2.04 12.63
C ASN A 173 5.29 2.36 12.88
N PRO A 174 4.70 1.84 13.97
CA PRO A 174 3.31 2.12 14.29
C PRO A 174 3.15 3.61 14.66
N VAL A 175 2.08 4.23 14.19
CA VAL A 175 1.75 5.62 14.55
C VAL A 175 0.68 5.58 15.64
N GLU A 176 1.00 6.16 16.79
CA GLU A 176 -0.01 6.40 17.83
C GLU A 176 -1.00 7.46 17.33
N LEU A 177 -2.25 7.04 17.20
CA LEU A 177 -3.33 7.96 16.88
C LEU A 177 -3.78 8.64 18.18
N PRO A 178 -4.13 9.93 18.15
CA PRO A 178 -4.68 10.59 19.32
C PRO A 178 -6.00 9.93 19.72
N ASP A 179 -6.21 9.79 21.03
CA ASP A 179 -7.50 9.35 21.57
C ASP A 179 -8.59 10.38 21.26
N VAL A 180 -9.86 10.03 21.52
CA VAL A 180 -11.04 10.89 21.25
C VAL A 180 -10.91 12.29 21.89
N GLU A 181 -10.08 12.43 22.92
CA GLU A 181 -9.79 13.70 23.62
C GLU A 181 -8.57 14.47 23.06
N GLY A 182 -7.95 13.97 21.99
CA GLY A 182 -6.80 14.62 21.33
C GLY A 182 -5.46 14.42 22.03
N SER A 183 -5.40 13.60 23.09
CA SER A 183 -4.16 13.27 23.78
C SER A 183 -3.41 12.14 23.04
N VAL A 184 -2.10 12.34 22.88
CA VAL A 184 -1.16 11.29 22.46
C VAL A 184 -0.39 10.90 23.72
N SER A 185 -0.27 9.61 24.03
CA SER A 185 0.58 9.17 25.13
C SER A 185 2.02 9.66 24.89
N PRO A 186 2.67 10.32 25.85
CA PRO A 186 4.05 10.73 25.65
C PRO A 186 4.92 9.50 25.48
N HIS A 187 5.43 9.33 24.27
CA HIS A 187 6.44 8.32 23.96
C HIS A 187 7.67 8.64 24.83
N LYS A 188 8.04 7.74 25.74
CA LYS A 188 9.31 7.85 26.49
C LYS A 188 10.43 7.47 25.53
N ASP A 189 10.85 8.43 24.71
CA ASP A 189 12.06 8.26 23.93
C ASP A 189 13.24 8.11 24.89
N LEU A 190 13.91 6.96 24.85
CA LEU A 190 15.09 6.67 25.67
C LEU A 190 16.24 7.66 25.41
N PHE A 191 16.16 8.43 24.32
CA PHE A 191 17.14 9.42 23.89
C PHE A 191 16.72 10.88 24.12
N PHE A 192 15.43 11.15 24.32
CA PHE A 192 14.92 12.51 24.52
C PHE A 192 13.90 12.52 25.66
N PRO A 193 14.14 13.26 26.76
CA PRO A 193 13.16 13.35 27.82
C PRO A 193 11.88 13.97 27.28
N VAL A 194 10.74 13.44 27.72
CA VAL A 194 9.40 13.97 27.46
C VAL A 194 9.40 15.45 27.85
N SER A 195 9.08 16.33 26.91
CA SER A 195 8.90 17.75 27.21
C SER A 195 7.60 17.90 28.01
N HIS A 196 7.69 17.81 29.33
CA HIS A 196 6.62 18.27 30.20
C HIS A 196 6.54 19.80 30.09
N SER A 197 5.34 20.33 29.90
CA SER A 197 5.09 21.78 29.80
C SER A 197 5.22 22.52 31.14
N GLU A 198 5.69 21.84 32.18
CA GLU A 198 5.90 22.42 33.50
C GLU A 198 7.38 22.26 33.86
N ASP A 199 8.08 23.39 33.93
CA ASP A 199 9.43 23.44 34.50
C ASP A 199 9.35 22.99 35.96
N SER A 200 9.88 21.80 36.25
CA SER A 200 9.97 21.32 37.62
C SER A 200 10.94 22.21 38.41
N TYR A 201 10.63 22.49 39.68
CA TYR A 201 11.48 23.29 40.58
C TYR A 201 12.91 22.73 40.73
N TYR A 202 13.12 21.47 40.34
CA TYR A 202 14.38 20.74 40.47
C TYR A 202 15.27 20.79 39.22
N GLY A 203 14.85 21.54 38.19
CA GLY A 203 15.59 21.67 36.94
C GLY A 203 15.12 20.69 35.85
N PRO A 204 15.77 20.72 34.67
CA PRO A 204 15.38 19.87 33.55
C PRO A 204 15.69 18.39 33.83
N ASP A 205 14.77 17.50 33.46
CA ASP A 205 14.99 16.06 33.53
C ASP A 205 16.10 15.65 32.55
N LEU A 206 17.21 15.18 33.10
CA LEU A 206 18.35 14.72 32.31
C LEU A 206 18.09 13.30 31.78
N PRO A 207 18.46 13.00 30.52
CA PRO A 207 18.34 11.65 29.99
C PRO A 207 19.27 10.70 30.76
N VAL A 208 18.88 9.42 30.85
CA VAL A 208 19.63 8.38 31.59
C VAL A 208 21.08 8.26 31.13
N SER A 209 21.36 8.57 29.86
CA SER A 209 22.70 8.62 29.26
C SER A 209 23.59 9.76 29.76
N ALA A 210 23.03 10.82 30.35
CA ALA A 210 23.79 11.88 31.03
C ALA A 210 24.15 11.50 32.48
N ILE A 211 23.53 10.44 33.03
CA ILE A 211 23.79 9.91 34.37
C ILE A 211 24.75 8.71 34.25
N ALA A 212 25.86 8.89 33.52
CA ALA A 212 26.97 7.94 33.53
C ALA A 212 28.10 8.54 34.38
N GLY A 213 28.06 8.26 35.68
CA GLY A 213 29.17 8.58 36.58
C GLY A 213 30.39 7.72 36.22
N LEU A 214 31.56 8.36 36.13
CA LEU A 214 32.85 7.67 36.17
C LEU A 214 32.88 6.74 37.39
N VAL A 215 33.05 5.43 37.15
CA VAL A 215 33.61 4.49 38.11
C VAL A 215 35.00 4.14 37.63
#